data_AF-A0A3M9XMA5-F1
#
_entry.id   AF-A0A3M9XMA5-F1
#
_cell.length_a   1.000
_cell.length_b   1.000
_cell.length_c   1.000
_cell.angle_alpha   90.00
_cell.angle_beta   90.00
_cell.angle_gamma   90.00
#
_symmetry.space_group_name_H-M   'P 1'
#
loop_
_entity.id
_entity.type
_entity.pdbx_description
1 polymer ?
#
loop_
_entity_poly.entity_id
_entity_poly.type
_entity_poly.pdbx_seq_one_letter_code
_entity_poly.pdbx_strand_id
1 'polypeptide(L)'
;MRHCLMSLDKWTYVEAENLWMSPKGRATFVALDRKFKSKKSTRADDNGQFAVTLIFPPSIEHKPIKDALQEVVKEEFPGSDLFNPAKSKVKGLKNPLRKADEVVADITSKGEEVDLEGWMMARANSFRSRPVVRNSRGEVVDEDDLAVEAYSGRWMRILVRPATYNNESSGAKFYLEGVQLLANDDAIGGFKQTDGSAFTPVDDEAEDDI
;
A
#
# COMPACT_ATOMS: atom_id res chain seq x y z
N MET A 1 -28.77 0.55 -16.22
CA MET A 1 -27.52 -0.17 -15.84
C MET A 1 -27.64 -0.56 -14.38
N ARG A 2 -27.56 -1.85 -14.04
CA ARG A 2 -27.58 -2.28 -12.63
C ARG A 2 -26.24 -1.92 -12.01
N HIS A 3 -26.21 -1.02 -11.03
CA HIS A 3 -25.05 -0.87 -10.15
C HIS A 3 -24.90 -2.17 -9.36
N CYS A 4 -24.00 -3.04 -9.81
CA CYS A 4 -23.56 -4.17 -9.03
C CYS A 4 -22.80 -3.59 -7.83
N LEU A 5 -23.42 -3.58 -6.64
CA LEU A 5 -22.70 -3.27 -5.41
C LEU A 5 -21.59 -4.32 -5.26
N MET A 6 -20.37 -3.92 -5.63
CA MET A 6 -19.21 -4.80 -5.51
C MET A 6 -18.91 -5.04 -4.02
N SER A 7 -18.85 -6.32 -3.65
CA SER A 7 -18.50 -6.78 -2.29
C SER A 7 -17.23 -6.09 -1.79
N LEU A 8 -17.23 -5.55 -0.57
CA LEU A 8 -16.08 -4.85 0.04
C LEU A 8 -15.15 -5.79 0.82
N ASP A 9 -15.49 -7.07 0.94
CA ASP A 9 -14.87 -8.06 1.83
C ASP A 9 -13.98 -9.09 1.12
N LYS A 10 -13.93 -9.06 -0.22
CA LYS A 10 -13.16 -10.02 -1.02
C LYS A 10 -12.45 -9.37 -2.20
N TRP A 11 -11.39 -10.04 -2.65
CA TRP A 11 -10.72 -9.72 -3.91
C TRP A 11 -11.68 -9.99 -5.06
N THR A 12 -11.80 -9.02 -5.97
CA THR A 12 -12.71 -9.10 -7.12
C THR A 12 -11.91 -8.88 -8.38
N TYR A 13 -12.01 -9.80 -9.33
CA TYR A 13 -11.46 -9.61 -10.67
C TYR A 13 -12.39 -8.70 -11.47
N VAL A 14 -11.83 -7.65 -12.07
CA VAL A 14 -12.53 -6.65 -12.87
C VAL A 14 -12.23 -6.95 -14.33
N GLU A 15 -13.08 -7.76 -14.96
CA GLU A 15 -12.87 -8.27 -16.33
C GLU A 15 -12.64 -7.15 -17.36
N ALA A 16 -13.41 -6.06 -17.26
CA ALA A 16 -13.33 -4.93 -18.20
C ALA A 16 -11.95 -4.25 -18.24
N GLU A 17 -11.20 -4.32 -17.14
CA GLU A 17 -9.89 -3.70 -17.01
C GLU A 17 -8.74 -4.73 -17.01
N ASN A 18 -9.07 -6.02 -16.91
CA ASN A 18 -8.12 -7.09 -16.64
C ASN A 18 -7.25 -6.80 -15.40
N LEU A 19 -7.90 -6.40 -14.30
CA LEU A 19 -7.26 -6.02 -13.04
C LEU A 19 -7.95 -6.66 -11.84
N TRP A 20 -7.23 -6.73 -10.72
CA TRP A 20 -7.75 -7.20 -9.45
C TRP A 20 -8.03 -6.03 -8.52
N MET A 21 -9.24 -5.98 -7.96
CA MET A 21 -9.62 -5.02 -6.93
C MET A 21 -9.54 -5.67 -5.55
N SER A 22 -8.84 -5.03 -4.62
CA SER A 22 -8.75 -5.51 -3.24
C SER A 22 -10.09 -5.37 -2.50
N PRO A 23 -10.31 -6.08 -1.39
CA PRO A 23 -11.24 -5.68 -0.34
C PRO A 23 -10.96 -4.27 0.20
N LYS A 24 -11.84 -3.77 1.06
CA LYS A 24 -11.57 -2.62 1.93
C LYS A 24 -10.42 -2.98 2.87
N GLY A 25 -9.32 -2.24 2.80
CA GLY A 25 -8.16 -2.38 3.68
C GLY A 25 -7.79 -1.04 4.32
N ARG A 26 -7.12 -1.08 5.47
CA ARG A 26 -6.64 0.12 6.16
C ARG A 26 -5.25 0.45 5.63
N ALA A 27 -5.02 1.69 5.20
CA ALA A 27 -3.72 2.07 4.64
C ALA A 27 -2.69 2.27 5.75
N THR A 28 -1.48 1.73 5.61
CA THR A 28 -0.38 1.94 6.59
C THR A 28 0.80 2.71 6.01
N PHE A 29 0.88 2.76 4.67
CA PHE A 29 1.85 3.58 3.96
C PHE A 29 1.21 4.12 2.69
N VAL A 30 1.16 5.43 2.53
CA VAL A 30 0.56 6.10 1.39
C VAL A 30 1.55 7.10 0.79
N ALA A 31 1.86 6.91 -0.49
CA ALA A 31 2.66 7.80 -1.32
C ALA A 31 1.94 7.95 -2.67
N LEU A 32 0.84 8.70 -2.69
CA LEU A 32 -0.03 8.91 -3.85
C LEU A 32 0.06 10.33 -4.41
N ASP A 33 0.21 11.32 -3.53
CA ASP A 33 0.50 12.70 -3.90
C ASP A 33 1.86 12.79 -4.62
N ARG A 34 2.92 12.27 -4.00
CA ARG A 34 4.29 12.30 -4.53
C ARG A 34 4.98 10.95 -4.46
N LYS A 35 5.94 10.73 -5.36
CA LYS A 35 6.77 9.52 -5.36
C LYS A 35 7.59 9.44 -4.08
N PHE A 36 7.52 8.31 -3.41
CA PHE A 36 8.44 7.95 -2.34
C PHE A 36 9.76 7.45 -2.92
N LYS A 37 10.87 8.06 -2.49
CA LYS A 37 12.22 7.61 -2.77
C LYS A 37 12.89 7.15 -1.48
N SER A 38 13.41 5.93 -1.48
CA SER A 38 14.10 5.40 -0.30
C SER A 38 15.43 6.13 -0.08
N LYS A 39 15.67 6.61 1.14
CA LYS A 39 16.95 7.22 1.53
C LYS A 39 18.14 6.24 1.43
N LYS A 40 17.87 4.93 1.44
CA LYS A 40 18.89 3.87 1.29
C LYS A 40 19.16 3.51 -0.17
N SER A 41 18.43 4.08 -1.11
CA SER A 41 18.64 3.83 -2.53
C SER A 41 19.95 4.47 -2.98
N THR A 42 20.90 3.66 -3.39
CA THR A 42 22.20 4.11 -3.96
C THR A 42 22.13 4.30 -5.48
N ARG A 43 20.97 4.03 -6.08
CA ARG A 43 20.76 4.09 -7.52
C ARG A 43 20.54 5.53 -7.99
N ALA A 44 21.40 5.99 -8.89
CA ALA A 44 21.30 7.32 -9.48
C ALA A 44 20.00 7.52 -10.30
N ASP A 45 19.45 6.44 -10.85
CA ASP A 45 18.24 6.42 -11.70
C ASP A 45 16.94 6.17 -10.92
N ASP A 46 16.99 6.05 -9.59
CA ASP A 46 15.79 5.85 -8.78
C ASP A 46 14.97 7.14 -8.71
N ASN A 47 13.93 7.19 -9.54
CA ASN A 47 12.96 8.29 -9.59
C ASN A 47 11.84 8.15 -8.54
N GLY A 48 11.95 7.17 -7.64
CA GLY A 48 10.94 6.85 -6.64
C GLY A 48 9.72 6.12 -7.22
N GLN A 49 8.74 5.89 -6.36
CA GLN A 49 7.52 5.16 -6.69
C GLN A 49 6.32 5.79 -6.00
N PHE A 50 5.17 5.77 -6.68
CA PHE A 50 3.90 5.84 -5.99
C PHE A 50 3.64 4.50 -5.34
N ALA A 51 3.16 4.49 -4.10
CA ALA A 51 2.97 3.24 -3.37
C ALA A 51 1.86 3.35 -2.34
N VAL A 52 1.16 2.23 -2.18
CA VAL A 52 0.18 2.03 -1.12
C VAL A 52 0.44 0.68 -0.49
N THR A 53 0.43 0.66 0.83
CA THR A 53 0.36 -0.58 1.61
C THR A 53 -0.97 -0.62 2.33
N LEU A 54 -1.76 -1.67 2.09
CA LEU A 54 -2.99 -1.94 2.80
C LEU A 54 -2.80 -3.13 3.75
N ILE A 55 -3.40 -3.04 4.92
CA ILE A 55 -3.60 -4.16 5.84
C ILE A 55 -5.07 -4.61 5.83
N PHE A 56 -5.29 -5.90 6.01
CA PHE A 56 -6.58 -6.57 5.93
C PHE A 56 -6.78 -7.44 7.19
N PRO A 57 -7.96 -7.38 7.81
CA PRO A 57 -8.24 -8.21 8.98
C PRO A 57 -8.28 -9.70 8.61
N PRO A 58 -8.08 -10.61 9.58
CA PRO A 58 -8.00 -12.06 9.34
C PRO A 58 -9.25 -12.66 8.69
N SER A 59 -10.40 -11.99 8.81
CA SER A 59 -11.67 -12.42 8.21
C SER A 59 -11.69 -12.31 6.69
N ILE A 60 -10.73 -11.61 6.09
CA ILE A 60 -10.68 -11.40 4.64
C ILE A 60 -10.17 -12.65 3.95
N GLU A 61 -10.92 -13.07 2.94
CA GLU A 61 -10.55 -14.13 2.05
C GLU A 61 -9.49 -13.61 1.04
N HIS A 62 -8.36 -14.33 0.90
CA HIS A 62 -7.25 -13.96 0.01
C HIS A 62 -6.92 -14.98 -1.08
N LYS A 63 -7.58 -16.13 -1.15
CA LYS A 63 -7.22 -17.22 -2.07
C LYS A 63 -7.26 -16.80 -3.55
N PRO A 64 -8.25 -16.07 -4.08
CA PRO A 64 -8.30 -15.67 -5.48
C PRO A 64 -7.06 -14.87 -5.90
N ILE A 65 -6.65 -13.89 -5.08
CA ILE A 65 -5.45 -13.09 -5.40
C ILE A 65 -4.16 -13.89 -5.18
N LYS A 66 -4.14 -14.83 -4.21
CA LYS A 66 -3.00 -15.75 -4.02
C LYS A 66 -2.85 -16.67 -5.23
N ASP A 67 -3.94 -17.23 -5.74
CA ASP A 67 -3.94 -18.08 -6.92
C ASP A 67 -3.43 -17.30 -8.14
N ALA A 68 -3.94 -16.08 -8.37
CA ALA A 68 -3.50 -15.22 -9.47
C ALA A 68 -2.02 -14.82 -9.38
N LEU A 69 -1.51 -14.50 -8.18
CA LEU A 69 -0.08 -14.26 -7.96
C LEU A 69 0.74 -15.52 -8.22
N GLN A 70 0.24 -16.67 -7.78
CA GLN A 70 0.95 -17.93 -7.93
C GLN A 70 1.02 -18.40 -9.39
N GLU A 71 0.01 -18.06 -10.19
CA GLU A 71 -0.04 -18.30 -11.63
C GLU A 71 1.07 -17.54 -12.34
N VAL A 72 1.12 -16.20 -12.22
CA VAL A 72 2.16 -15.39 -12.87
C VAL A 72 3.57 -15.76 -12.39
N VAL A 73 3.71 -16.18 -11.13
CA VAL A 73 4.98 -16.66 -10.57
C VAL A 73 5.39 -18.01 -11.14
N LYS A 74 4.46 -18.93 -11.40
CA LYS A 74 4.78 -20.23 -12.02
C LYS A 74 5.14 -20.13 -13.49
N GLU A 75 4.56 -19.16 -14.19
CA GLU A 75 4.90 -18.86 -15.59
C GLU A 75 6.36 -18.41 -15.72
N GLU A 76 6.79 -17.45 -14.89
CA GLU A 76 8.16 -16.93 -14.92
C GLU A 76 9.17 -17.85 -14.20
N PHE A 77 8.76 -18.49 -13.11
CA PHE A 77 9.61 -19.31 -12.24
C PHE A 77 9.02 -20.72 -12.07
N PRO A 78 9.18 -21.63 -13.04
CA PRO A 78 8.60 -22.98 -12.98
C PRO A 78 9.02 -23.76 -11.72
N GLY A 79 8.04 -24.40 -11.07
CA GLY A 79 8.26 -25.17 -9.84
C GLY A 79 8.42 -24.32 -8.57
N SER A 80 8.11 -23.03 -8.63
CA SER A 80 8.05 -22.16 -7.46
C SER A 80 6.72 -22.26 -6.72
N ASP A 81 6.76 -21.95 -5.42
CA ASP A 81 5.60 -21.77 -4.56
C ASP A 81 5.83 -20.52 -3.68
N LEU A 82 5.14 -19.43 -4.01
CA LEU A 82 5.29 -18.13 -3.37
C LEU A 82 4.79 -18.13 -1.92
N PHE A 83 3.83 -19.01 -1.63
CA PHE A 83 3.16 -19.07 -0.33
C PHE A 83 3.62 -20.27 0.51
N ASN A 84 4.41 -21.18 -0.07
CA ASN A 84 5.11 -22.24 0.63
C ASN A 84 6.60 -22.31 0.22
N PRO A 85 7.44 -21.38 0.72
CA PRO A 85 8.86 -21.32 0.36
C PRO A 85 9.65 -22.60 0.67
N ALA A 86 9.20 -23.40 1.65
CA ALA A 86 9.82 -24.69 1.96
C ALA A 86 9.68 -25.69 0.80
N LYS A 87 8.52 -25.71 0.14
CA LYS A 87 8.22 -26.59 -1.02
C LYS A 87 8.67 -26.01 -2.36
N SER A 88 8.94 -24.71 -2.44
CA SER A 88 9.40 -24.05 -3.67
C SER A 88 10.78 -24.53 -4.12
N LYS A 89 10.96 -24.83 -5.42
CA LYS A 89 12.29 -25.09 -6.02
C LYS A 89 13.12 -23.81 -6.15
N VAL A 90 12.44 -22.67 -6.34
CA VAL A 90 13.07 -21.35 -6.43
C VAL A 90 13.00 -20.67 -5.07
N LYS A 91 14.15 -20.38 -4.47
CA LYS A 91 14.25 -19.78 -3.14
C LYS A 91 14.37 -18.26 -3.23
N GLY A 92 13.99 -17.57 -2.14
CA GLY A 92 14.21 -16.12 -2.00
C GLY A 92 13.20 -15.23 -2.74
N LEU A 93 12.18 -15.80 -3.39
CA LEU A 93 11.13 -15.01 -4.06
C LEU A 93 10.41 -14.10 -3.07
N LYS A 94 10.36 -12.81 -3.39
CA LYS A 94 9.64 -11.82 -2.56
C LYS A 94 8.14 -11.90 -2.83
N ASN A 95 7.37 -11.92 -1.74
CA ASN A 95 5.91 -11.96 -1.77
C ASN A 95 5.33 -10.56 -1.45
N PRO A 96 4.46 -10.00 -2.30
CA PRO A 96 3.84 -8.70 -2.04
C PRO A 96 2.65 -8.81 -1.07
N LEU A 97 2.15 -10.02 -0.81
CA LEU A 97 1.06 -10.33 0.11
C LEU A 97 1.60 -11.15 1.29
N ARG A 98 1.91 -10.48 2.40
CA ARG A 98 2.58 -11.05 3.59
C ARG A 98 1.71 -10.91 4.82
N LYS A 99 2.06 -11.60 5.91
CA LYS A 99 1.43 -11.29 7.20
C LYS A 99 1.86 -9.90 7.65
N ALA A 100 0.94 -9.16 8.26
CA ALA A 100 1.17 -7.77 8.64
C ALA A 100 2.08 -7.68 9.88
N ASP A 101 1.84 -8.51 10.89
CA ASP A 101 2.65 -8.65 12.11
C ASP A 101 4.15 -8.93 11.86
N GLU A 102 4.49 -9.63 10.78
CA GLU A 102 5.88 -9.93 10.40
C GLU A 102 6.62 -8.75 9.73
N VAL A 103 5.90 -7.73 9.25
CA VAL A 103 6.47 -6.70 8.33
C VAL A 103 6.17 -5.27 8.77
N VAL A 104 5.07 -5.07 9.47
CA VAL A 104 4.59 -3.77 9.96
C VAL A 104 4.73 -3.80 11.48
N ALA A 105 5.87 -3.31 11.98
CA ALA A 105 6.09 -3.14 13.41
C ALA A 105 5.61 -1.76 13.88
N ASP A 106 5.16 -1.68 15.12
CA ASP A 106 4.97 -0.44 15.88
C ASP A 106 3.99 0.56 15.24
N ILE A 107 2.94 0.09 14.57
CA ILE A 107 1.88 1.00 14.13
C ILE A 107 1.00 1.39 15.31
N THR A 108 0.79 2.69 15.45
CA THR A 108 -0.10 3.24 16.47
C THR A 108 -1.25 4.00 15.84
N SER A 109 -2.42 3.91 16.49
CA SER A 109 -3.63 4.66 16.16
C SER A 109 -4.05 5.39 17.43
N LYS A 110 -4.11 6.73 17.41
CA LYS A 110 -4.34 7.54 18.63
C LYS A 110 -3.35 7.25 19.78
N GLY A 111 -2.13 6.81 19.46
CA GLY A 111 -1.11 6.47 20.46
C GLY A 111 -1.26 5.07 21.07
N GLU A 112 -2.28 4.30 20.68
CA GLU A 112 -2.44 2.90 21.06
C GLU A 112 -1.87 1.99 19.98
N GLU A 113 -1.23 0.90 20.41
CA GLU A 113 -0.73 -0.14 19.50
C GLU A 113 -1.91 -0.83 18.80
N VAL A 114 -1.77 -1.05 17.50
CA VAL A 114 -2.76 -1.81 16.73
C VAL A 114 -2.34 -3.27 16.69
N ASP A 115 -3.15 -4.14 17.28
CA ASP A 115 -2.95 -5.60 17.19
C ASP A 115 -3.15 -6.08 15.74
N LEU A 116 -2.07 -6.62 15.17
CA LEU A 116 -1.98 -7.12 13.80
C LEU A 116 -1.94 -8.65 13.72
N GLU A 117 -2.20 -9.38 14.81
CA GLU A 117 -2.16 -10.84 14.80
C GLU A 117 -3.12 -11.41 13.73
N GLY A 118 -2.54 -12.20 12.81
CA GLY A 118 -3.28 -12.84 11.72
C GLY A 118 -3.71 -11.90 10.58
N TRP A 119 -3.41 -10.59 10.66
CA TRP A 119 -3.68 -9.66 9.57
C TRP A 119 -2.77 -9.94 8.38
N MET A 120 -3.26 -9.63 7.18
CA MET A 120 -2.48 -9.68 5.95
C MET A 120 -2.18 -8.28 5.45
N MET A 121 -1.02 -8.09 4.83
CA MET A 121 -0.57 -6.85 4.21
C MET A 121 -0.36 -7.07 2.71
N ALA A 122 -0.91 -6.19 1.88
CA ALA A 122 -0.57 -6.09 0.46
C ALA A 122 0.18 -4.79 0.17
N ARG A 123 1.31 -4.90 -0.54
CA ARG A 123 2.06 -3.74 -1.04
C ARG A 123 1.92 -3.63 -2.56
N ALA A 124 1.46 -2.48 -3.02
CA ALA A 124 1.34 -2.17 -4.44
C ALA A 124 2.06 -0.87 -4.78
N ASN A 125 2.62 -0.79 -5.98
CA ASN A 125 3.39 0.37 -6.42
C ASN A 125 3.29 0.63 -7.92
N SER A 126 3.52 1.88 -8.30
CA SER A 126 3.74 2.31 -9.69
C SER A 126 4.97 3.19 -9.76
N PHE A 127 5.88 2.86 -10.67
CA PHE A 127 7.12 3.62 -10.87
C PHE A 127 6.98 4.73 -11.90
N ARG A 128 6.07 4.57 -12.88
CA ARG A 128 5.97 5.45 -14.05
C ARG A 128 4.97 6.56 -13.81
N SER A 129 3.69 6.20 -13.77
CA SER A 129 2.55 7.10 -13.65
C SER A 129 1.95 7.08 -12.25
N ARG A 130 1.37 8.21 -11.85
CA ARG A 130 0.49 8.27 -10.68
C ARG A 130 -0.75 7.41 -10.95
N PRO A 131 -1.18 6.55 -10.02
CA PRO A 131 -2.43 5.80 -10.16
C PRO A 131 -3.62 6.76 -10.09
N VAL A 132 -4.73 6.40 -10.74
CA VAL A 132 -5.97 7.18 -10.63
C VAL A 132 -6.52 7.03 -9.20
N VAL A 133 -6.75 8.14 -8.52
CA VAL A 133 -7.35 8.15 -7.18
C VAL A 133 -8.79 8.64 -7.28
N ARG A 134 -9.73 7.86 -6.75
CA ARG A 134 -11.14 8.19 -6.70
C ARG A 134 -11.64 8.28 -5.26
N ASN A 135 -12.61 9.14 -5.01
CA ASN A 135 -13.31 9.21 -3.73
C ASN A 135 -14.34 8.05 -3.59
N SER A 136 -15.07 8.03 -2.48
CA SER A 136 -16.06 6.99 -2.18
C SER A 136 -17.26 7.00 -3.13
N ARG A 137 -17.53 8.13 -3.81
CA ARG A 137 -18.56 8.29 -4.84
C ARG A 137 -18.07 7.88 -6.24
N GLY A 138 -16.78 7.58 -6.37
CA GLY A 138 -16.15 7.22 -7.64
C GLY A 138 -15.73 8.42 -8.48
N GLU A 139 -15.74 9.64 -7.93
CA GLU A 139 -15.21 10.84 -8.62
C GLU A 139 -13.70 10.88 -8.48
N VAL A 140 -13.00 11.41 -9.49
CA VAL A 140 -11.54 11.59 -9.43
C VAL A 140 -11.22 12.65 -8.39
N VAL A 141 -10.23 12.39 -7.54
CA VAL A 141 -9.74 13.36 -6.55
C VAL A 141 -8.69 14.24 -7.23
N ASP A 142 -8.81 15.56 -7.06
CA ASP A 142 -7.85 16.52 -7.57
C ASP A 142 -6.48 16.33 -6.92
N GLU A 143 -5.42 16.59 -7.69
CA GLU A 143 -4.05 16.28 -7.25
C GLU A 143 -3.64 17.07 -6.00
N ASP A 144 -4.08 18.33 -5.91
CA ASP A 144 -3.78 19.23 -4.79
C ASP A 144 -4.42 18.74 -3.47
N ASP A 145 -5.52 17.98 -3.56
CA ASP A 145 -6.22 17.44 -2.40
C ASP A 145 -5.63 16.09 -1.92
N LEU A 146 -4.81 15.43 -2.74
CA LEU A 146 -4.29 14.09 -2.42
C LEU A 146 -3.45 14.06 -1.14
N ALA A 147 -2.70 15.12 -0.86
CA ALA A 147 -1.88 15.22 0.34
C ALA A 147 -2.72 15.17 1.63
N VAL A 148 -3.96 15.63 1.57
CA VAL A 148 -4.91 15.67 2.70
C VAL A 148 -5.82 14.44 2.69
N GLU A 149 -6.36 14.09 1.52
CA GLU A 149 -7.35 13.03 1.41
C GLU A 149 -6.74 11.62 1.47
N ALA A 150 -5.52 11.43 0.96
CA ALA A 150 -4.88 10.12 0.87
C ALA A 150 -3.78 9.94 1.92
N TYR A 151 -4.19 9.60 3.14
CA TYR A 151 -3.28 9.45 4.29
C TYR A 151 -3.26 8.02 4.87
N SER A 152 -2.15 7.65 5.53
CA SER A 152 -2.04 6.41 6.29
C SER A 152 -3.02 6.41 7.46
N GLY A 153 -3.84 5.39 7.59
CA GLY A 153 -4.94 5.27 8.54
C GLY A 153 -6.29 5.17 7.85
N ARG A 154 -6.45 5.84 6.69
CA ARG A 154 -7.69 5.83 5.92
C ARG A 154 -7.99 4.45 5.33
N TRP A 155 -9.28 4.14 5.22
CA TRP A 155 -9.73 2.94 4.53
C TRP A 155 -9.79 3.15 3.02
N MET A 156 -9.24 2.20 2.26
CA MET A 156 -9.13 2.28 0.81
C MET A 156 -9.37 0.91 0.16
N ARG A 157 -9.59 0.91 -1.16
CA ARG A 157 -9.36 -0.24 -2.02
C ARG A 157 -8.31 0.11 -3.06
N ILE A 158 -7.58 -0.89 -3.54
CA ILE A 158 -6.61 -0.74 -4.63
C ILE A 158 -7.02 -1.59 -5.82
N LEU A 159 -6.76 -1.07 -7.02
CA LEU A 159 -6.84 -1.78 -8.27
C LEU A 159 -5.41 -2.13 -8.70
N VAL A 160 -5.14 -3.40 -8.91
CA VAL A 160 -3.78 -3.92 -9.09
C VAL A 160 -3.66 -4.93 -10.21
N ARG A 161 -2.47 -4.99 -10.82
CA ARG A 161 -2.06 -6.09 -11.71
C ARG A 161 -0.99 -6.94 -11.03
N PRO A 162 -1.24 -8.23 -10.74
CA PRO A 162 -0.20 -9.18 -10.36
C PRO A 162 0.86 -9.27 -11.46
N ALA A 163 2.14 -9.25 -11.08
CA ALA A 163 3.24 -9.42 -12.01
C ALA A 163 4.46 -10.00 -11.29
N THR A 164 5.39 -10.52 -12.07
CA THR A 164 6.71 -10.91 -11.59
C THR A 164 7.75 -9.83 -11.86
N TYR A 165 8.88 -9.96 -11.20
CA TYR A 165 10.08 -9.22 -11.54
C TYR A 165 11.29 -10.10 -11.30
N ASN A 166 12.32 -9.93 -12.12
CA ASN A 166 13.56 -10.68 -12.05
C ASN A 166 14.72 -9.75 -12.41
N ASN A 167 15.24 -9.02 -11.42
CA ASN A 167 16.33 -8.06 -11.60
C ASN A 167 17.38 -8.27 -10.49
N GLU A 168 17.74 -7.24 -9.72
CA GLU A 168 18.58 -7.35 -8.52
C GLU A 168 17.96 -8.28 -7.46
N SER A 169 16.64 -8.42 -7.47
CA SER A 169 15.94 -9.48 -6.74
C SER A 169 14.83 -10.07 -7.60
N SER A 170 14.28 -11.19 -7.16
CA SER A 170 13.22 -11.89 -7.89
C SER A 170 12.01 -12.08 -6.99
N GLY A 171 10.81 -12.04 -7.57
CA GLY A 171 9.58 -12.20 -6.80
C GLY A 171 8.35 -11.78 -7.57
N ALA A 172 7.28 -11.58 -6.82
CA ALA A 172 6.04 -11.03 -7.33
C ALA A 172 5.78 -9.63 -6.78
N LYS A 173 4.97 -8.86 -7.48
CA LYS A 173 4.52 -7.53 -7.07
C LYS A 173 3.12 -7.24 -7.59
N PHE A 174 2.52 -6.21 -7.01
CA PHE A 174 1.30 -5.61 -7.52
C PHE A 174 1.64 -4.28 -8.16
N TYR A 175 1.46 -4.16 -9.48
CA TYR A 175 1.42 -2.85 -10.12
C TYR A 175 0.16 -2.13 -9.67
N LEU A 176 0.30 -0.93 -9.13
CA LEU A 176 -0.81 -0.10 -8.66
C LEU A 176 -1.37 0.71 -9.83
N GLU A 177 -2.62 0.45 -10.19
CA GLU A 177 -3.30 1.09 -11.32
C GLU A 177 -4.32 2.13 -10.85
N GLY A 178 -4.95 1.90 -9.70
CA GLY A 178 -5.93 2.82 -9.14
C GLY A 178 -6.15 2.64 -7.64
N VAL A 179 -6.72 3.66 -7.02
CA VAL A 179 -7.08 3.69 -5.60
C VAL A 179 -8.46 4.27 -5.44
N GLN A 180 -9.29 3.67 -4.57
CA GLN A 180 -10.55 4.25 -4.13
C GLN A 180 -10.49 4.55 -2.64
N LEU A 181 -10.62 5.82 -2.27
CA LEU A 181 -10.74 6.27 -0.90
C LEU A 181 -12.15 5.96 -0.39
N LEU A 182 -12.27 5.33 0.78
CA LEU A 182 -13.56 4.89 1.32
C LEU A 182 -13.98 5.70 2.53
N ALA A 183 -13.49 5.33 3.71
CA ALA A 183 -13.89 5.92 4.98
C ALA A 183 -12.68 6.52 5.67
N ASN A 184 -12.89 7.69 6.29
CA ASN A 184 -11.94 8.29 7.20
C ASN A 184 -11.78 7.41 8.44
N ASP A 185 -10.58 7.42 8.99
CA ASP A 185 -10.23 6.82 10.27
C ASP A 185 -9.05 7.59 10.85
N ASP A 186 -8.65 7.26 12.07
CA ASP A 186 -7.48 7.85 12.70
C ASP A 186 -6.24 7.60 11.85
N ALA A 187 -5.42 8.63 11.74
CA ALA A 187 -4.13 8.54 11.08
C ALA A 187 -3.24 7.51 11.80
N ILE A 188 -2.57 6.68 11.00
CA ILE A 188 -1.58 5.72 11.47
C ILE A 188 -0.20 6.23 11.06
N GLY A 189 0.71 6.30 12.03
CA GLY A 189 2.11 6.64 11.83
C GLY A 189 3.04 5.61 12.45
N GLY A 190 4.20 5.38 11.82
CA GLY A 190 5.31 4.58 12.36
C GLY A 190 6.35 5.42 13.11
N PHE A 191 6.08 6.70 13.36
CA PHE A 191 6.92 7.56 14.18
C PHE A 191 6.04 8.15 15.28
N LYS A 192 6.45 7.95 16.54
CA LYS A 192 5.89 8.66 17.68
C LYS A 192 6.00 10.15 17.37
N GLN A 193 4.87 10.83 17.17
CA GLN A 193 4.89 12.29 17.08
C GLN A 193 5.48 12.81 18.39
N THR A 194 6.51 13.65 18.28
CA THR A 194 6.97 14.41 19.44
C THR A 194 5.80 15.28 19.91
N ASP A 195 5.61 15.41 21.21
CA ASP A 195 4.58 16.25 21.82
C ASP A 195 4.84 17.75 21.62
N GLY A 196 5.92 18.10 20.90
CA GLY A 196 6.31 19.48 20.63
C GLY A 196 6.93 20.16 21.85
N SER A 197 7.16 19.44 22.95
CA SER A 197 7.83 19.98 24.15
C SER A 197 9.26 20.47 23.89
N ALA A 198 9.85 20.06 22.77
CA ALA A 198 11.15 20.53 22.31
C ALA A 198 11.12 21.94 21.66
N PHE A 199 9.94 22.48 21.34
CA PHE A 199 9.80 23.85 20.84
C PHE A 199 9.67 24.80 22.03
N THR A 200 10.63 25.70 22.18
CA THR A 200 10.50 26.88 23.04
C THR A 200 10.02 28.07 22.21
N PRO A 201 9.27 29.02 22.80
CA PRO A 201 8.99 30.29 22.15
C PRO A 201 10.29 30.96 21.68
N VAL A 202 10.28 31.48 20.45
CA VAL A 202 11.37 32.33 19.95
C VAL A 202 10.88 33.76 20.09
N ASP A 203 11.66 34.58 20.79
CA ASP A 203 11.39 36.01 20.93
C ASP A 203 12.02 36.71 19.73
N ASP A 204 11.19 37.09 18.76
CA ASP A 204 11.62 37.85 17.58
C ASP A 204 11.67 39.35 17.93
N GLU A 205 12.53 39.73 18.88
CA GLU A 205 12.97 41.12 19.00
C GLU A 205 14.09 41.36 17.96
N ALA A 206 13.68 41.47 16.70
CA ALA A 206 14.48 42.19 15.72
C ALA A 206 14.41 43.69 16.09
N GLU A 207 15.40 44.15 16.86
CA GLU A 207 15.72 45.57 16.94
C GLU A 207 16.10 46.06 15.53
N ASP A 208 15.12 46.59 14.81
CA ASP A 208 15.35 47.52 13.71
C ASP A 208 15.87 48.84 14.31
N ASP A 209 17.18 48.90 14.58
CA ASP A 209 17.88 50.16 14.82
C ASP A 209 17.93 50.95 13.50
N ILE A 210 17.05 51.96 13.36
CA ILE A 210 17.20 53.12 12.47
C ILE A 210 17.63 54.33 13.29
#